data_AF-A0A3M3AX99-F1
#
_entry.id   AF-A0A3M3AX99-F1
#
_cell.length_a   1.000
_cell.length_b   1.000
_cell.length_c   1.000
_cell.angle_alpha   90.00
_cell.angle_beta   90.00
_cell.angle_gamma   90.00
#
_symmetry.space_group_name_H-M   'P 1'
#
loop_
_entity.id
_entity.type
_entity.pdbx_description
1 polymer ?
#
loop_
_entity_poly.entity_id
_entity_poly.type
_entity_poly.pdbx_seq_one_letter_code
_entity_poly.pdbx_strand_id
1 'polypeptide(L)'
;MFKYIGDIVKGTGTQLRSMVMVFGHGFRKRDTLQYPEEQVYLPPRYRGRIVLTRDPDGEERCVACNLCTVACPVGCISLQKAETEDGRWYPDFFRINF
;
A
#
# COMPACT_ATOMS: atom_id res chain seq x y z
N MET A 1 -4.71 -56.12 -18.98
CA MET A 1 -4.61 -55.26 -20.17
C MET A 1 -5.71 -54.19 -20.21
N PHE A 2 -7.00 -54.56 -20.18
CA PHE A 2 -8.12 -53.61 -20.18
C PHE A 2 -8.10 -52.55 -19.06
N LYS A 3 -7.72 -52.93 -17.83
CA LYS A 3 -7.60 -52.00 -16.70
C LYS A 3 -6.53 -50.91 -16.92
N TYR A 4 -5.37 -51.31 -17.45
CA TYR A 4 -4.26 -50.40 -17.76
C TYR A 4 -4.60 -49.39 -18.86
N ILE A 5 -5.33 -49.84 -19.90
CA ILE A 5 -5.84 -48.94 -20.94
C ILE A 5 -6.86 -47.95 -20.35
N GLY A 6 -7.71 -48.39 -19.42
CA GLY A 6 -8.63 -47.52 -18.70
C GLY A 6 -7.92 -46.43 -17.88
N ASP A 7 -6.83 -46.78 -17.19
CA ASP A 7 -6.03 -45.83 -16.41
C ASP A 7 -5.30 -44.82 -17.32
N ILE A 8 -4.80 -45.25 -18.48
CA ILE A 8 -4.18 -44.34 -19.47
C ILE A 8 -5.19 -43.37 -20.05
N VAL A 9 -6.38 -43.84 -20.46
CA VAL A 9 -7.43 -42.96 -21.01
C VAL A 9 -7.88 -41.94 -19.96
N LYS A 10 -8.01 -42.37 -18.70
CA LYS A 10 -8.33 -41.46 -17.59
C LYS A 10 -7.21 -40.44 -17.38
N GLY A 11 -5.95 -40.87 -17.36
CA GLY A 11 -4.78 -40.00 -17.22
C GLY A 11 -4.71 -38.95 -18.33
N THR A 12 -4.74 -39.38 -19.60
CA THR A 12 -4.72 -38.48 -20.76
C THR A 12 -5.91 -37.52 -20.76
N GLY A 13 -7.11 -37.98 -20.37
CA GLY A 13 -8.29 -37.13 -20.23
C GLY A 13 -8.10 -36.01 -19.21
N THR A 14 -7.46 -36.29 -18.07
CA THR A 14 -7.15 -35.24 -17.07
C THR A 14 -6.11 -34.23 -17.57
N GLN A 15 -5.14 -34.67 -18.36
CA GLN A 15 -4.14 -33.78 -18.95
C GLN A 15 -4.75 -32.87 -20.01
N LEU A 16 -5.58 -33.43 -20.91
CA LEU A 16 -6.30 -32.65 -21.92
C LEU A 16 -7.25 -31.62 -21.27
N ARG A 17 -7.97 -32.00 -20.21
CA ARG A 17 -8.80 -31.05 -19.45
C ARG A 17 -7.97 -29.90 -18.89
N SER A 18 -6.78 -30.18 -18.37
CA SER A 18 -5.88 -29.18 -17.80
C SER A 18 -5.34 -28.24 -18.88
N MET A 19 -4.91 -28.78 -20.01
CA MET A 19 -4.48 -27.98 -21.16
C MET A 19 -5.60 -27.05 -21.62
N VAL A 20 -6.83 -27.54 -21.78
CA VAL A 20 -7.98 -26.72 -22.19
C VAL A 20 -8.24 -25.59 -21.18
N MET A 21 -8.17 -25.86 -19.87
CA MET A 21 -8.33 -24.81 -18.86
C MET A 21 -7.23 -23.74 -18.96
N VAL A 22 -5.96 -24.14 -19.13
CA VAL A 22 -4.83 -23.22 -19.26
C VAL A 22 -4.94 -22.38 -20.53
N PHE A 23 -5.23 -23.01 -21.68
CA PHE A 23 -5.46 -22.28 -22.94
C PHE A 23 -6.64 -21.29 -22.82
N GLY A 24 -7.68 -21.66 -22.06
CA GLY A 24 -8.81 -20.77 -21.79
C GLY A 24 -8.42 -19.48 -21.05
N HIS A 25 -7.37 -19.48 -20.23
CA HIS A 25 -6.91 -18.26 -19.55
C HIS A 25 -6.38 -17.19 -20.53
N GLY A 26 -5.87 -17.58 -21.70
CA GLY A 26 -5.35 -16.64 -22.71
C GLY A 26 -6.40 -15.68 -23.27
N PHE A 27 -7.68 -16.06 -23.22
CA PHE A 27 -8.80 -15.25 -23.71
C PHE A 27 -9.54 -14.48 -22.61
N ARG A 28 -9.14 -14.62 -21.34
CA ARG A 28 -9.75 -13.88 -20.23
C ARG A 28 -9.18 -12.45 -20.18
N LYS A 29 -10.00 -11.50 -19.73
CA LYS A 29 -9.52 -10.14 -19.47
C LYS A 29 -8.40 -10.18 -18.41
N ARG A 30 -7.36 -9.39 -18.61
CA ARG A 30 -6.27 -9.24 -17.64
C ARG A 30 -6.74 -8.39 -16.46
N ASP A 31 -6.49 -8.87 -15.24
CA ASP A 31 -6.74 -8.12 -14.00
C ASP A 31 -5.60 -7.16 -13.63
N THR A 32 -4.51 -7.16 -14.40
CA THR A 32 -3.35 -6.29 -14.20
C THR A 32 -3.70 -4.83 -14.50
N LEU A 33 -3.32 -3.92 -13.61
CA LEU A 33 -3.34 -2.48 -13.85
C LEU A 33 -1.97 -2.02 -14.36
N GLN A 34 -1.94 -1.17 -15.39
CA GLN A 34 -0.69 -0.64 -15.96
C GLN A 34 -0.23 0.60 -15.19
N TYR A 35 0.59 0.40 -14.15
CA TYR A 35 1.19 1.52 -13.43
C TYR A 35 2.39 2.10 -14.21
N PRO A 36 2.57 3.42 -14.33
CA PRO A 36 1.88 4.51 -13.61
C PRO A 36 0.63 5.10 -14.28
N GLU A 37 0.28 4.68 -15.49
CA GLU A 37 -0.81 5.27 -16.28
C GLU A 37 -2.20 5.01 -15.67
N GLU A 38 -2.40 3.81 -15.15
CA GLU A 38 -3.59 3.37 -14.41
C GLU A 38 -3.29 3.35 -12.90
N GLN A 39 -3.92 4.28 -12.17
CA GLN A 39 -3.76 4.37 -10.72
C GLN A 39 -4.61 3.34 -9.98
N VAL A 40 -4.04 2.79 -8.90
CA VAL A 40 -4.76 1.89 -7.99
C VAL A 40 -5.71 2.70 -7.12
N TYR A 41 -6.92 2.17 -6.89
CA TYR A 41 -7.84 2.75 -5.92
C TYR A 41 -7.28 2.63 -4.50
N LEU A 42 -7.08 3.77 -3.85
CA LEU A 42 -6.65 3.85 -2.45
C LEU A 42 -7.87 4.08 -1.56
N PRO A 43 -8.13 3.20 -0.57
CA PRO A 43 -9.28 3.37 0.32
C PRO A 43 -9.11 4.64 1.19
N PRO A 44 -10.20 5.25 1.68
CA PRO A 44 -10.13 6.50 2.47
C PRO A 44 -9.27 6.45 3.74
N ARG A 45 -9.02 5.25 4.27
CA ARG A 45 -8.17 5.02 5.47
C ARG A 45 -6.78 4.48 5.14
N TYR A 46 -6.35 4.59 3.88
CA TYR A 46 -5.00 4.20 3.48
C TYR A 46 -3.95 5.00 4.24
N ARG A 47 -2.95 4.30 4.79
CA ARG A 47 -1.86 4.89 5.56
C ARG A 47 -0.68 5.16 4.63
N GLY A 48 -0.70 6.34 4.00
CA GLY A 48 0.37 6.82 3.13
C GLY A 48 1.49 7.56 3.88
N ARG A 49 2.15 8.48 3.16
CA ARG A 49 3.12 9.40 3.76
C ARG A 49 2.41 10.28 4.79
N ILE A 50 2.97 10.35 6.00
CA ILE A 50 2.52 11.27 7.04
C ILE A 50 2.86 12.69 6.59
N VAL A 51 1.88 13.60 6.67
CA VAL A 51 2.02 15.02 6.33
C VAL A 51 1.48 15.88 7.46
N LEU A 52 2.11 17.04 7.68
CA LEU A 52 1.55 18.06 8.55
C LEU A 52 0.40 18.74 7.82
N THR A 53 -0.79 18.69 8.42
CA THR A 53 -1.97 19.36 7.89
C THR A 53 -1.96 20.83 8.28
N ARG A 54 -2.59 21.66 7.45
CA ARG A 54 -2.76 23.09 7.70
C ARG A 54 -4.19 23.38 8.14
N ASP A 55 -4.34 24.42 8.96
CA ASP A 55 -5.64 24.98 9.28
C ASP A 55 -6.25 25.74 8.09
N PRO A 56 -7.55 26.04 8.12
CA PRO A 56 -8.21 26.85 7.09
C PRO A 56 -7.52 28.20 6.87
N ASP A 57 -6.88 28.74 7.91
CA ASP A 57 -6.12 30.00 7.87
C ASP A 57 -4.73 29.86 7.22
N GLY A 58 -4.33 28.65 6.83
CA GLY A 58 -3.08 28.36 6.11
C GLY A 58 -1.89 27.98 7.00
N GLU A 59 -2.03 28.17 8.31
CA GLU A 59 -1.03 27.85 9.32
C GLU A 59 -0.89 26.34 9.59
N GLU A 60 0.29 25.87 9.99
CA GLU A 60 0.47 24.45 10.33
C GLU A 60 -0.24 24.08 11.64
N ARG A 61 -0.92 22.92 11.68
CA ARG A 61 -1.62 22.43 12.89
C ARG A 61 -0.69 21.92 13.98
N CYS A 62 0.58 21.68 13.67
CA CYS A 62 1.52 21.13 14.63
C CYS A 62 1.91 22.19 15.68
N VAL A 63 1.73 21.87 16.97
CA VAL A 63 2.12 22.73 18.10
C VAL A 63 3.43 22.28 18.77
N ALA A 64 4.25 21.49 18.06
CA ALA A 64 5.53 20.97 18.55
C ALA A 64 5.47 20.26 19.92
N CYS A 65 4.39 19.53 20.20
CA CYS A 65 4.16 18.87 21.50
C CYS A 65 4.96 17.57 21.72
N ASN A 66 5.70 17.08 20.71
CA ASN A 66 6.47 15.82 20.74
C ASN A 66 5.67 14.53 21.01
N LEU A 67 4.34 14.56 21.07
CA LEU A 67 3.53 13.35 21.29
C LEU A 67 3.72 12.30 20.19
N CYS A 68 3.85 12.72 18.93
CA CYS A 68 4.09 11.81 17.81
C CYS A 68 5.45 11.10 17.90
N THR A 69 6.49 11.82 18.34
CA THR A 69 7.83 11.27 18.57
C THR A 69 7.81 10.23 19.68
N VAL A 70 7.15 10.54 20.80
CA VAL A 70 7.03 9.63 21.95
C VAL A 70 6.20 8.39 21.62
N ALA A 71 5.13 8.55 20.83
CA ALA A 71 4.27 7.44 20.43
C ALA A 71 4.87 6.57 19.31
N CYS A 72 5.94 7.01 18.67
CA CYS A 72 6.54 6.30 17.55
C CYS A 72 7.20 4.98 18.04
N PRO A 73 6.72 3.80 17.59
CA PRO A 73 7.25 2.52 18.09
C PRO A 73 8.70 2.26 17.66
N VAL A 74 9.15 2.88 16.57
CA VAL A 74 10.49 2.70 16.00
C VAL A 74 11.40 3.91 16.22
N GLY A 75 10.92 4.98 16.84
CA GLY A 75 11.71 6.18 17.10
C GLY A 75 12.23 6.91 15.86
N CYS A 76 11.53 6.82 14.72
CA CYS A 76 11.99 7.38 13.44
C CYS A 76 11.57 8.84 13.18
N ILE A 77 10.80 9.43 14.09
CA ILE A 77 10.28 10.80 13.97
C ILE A 77 11.20 11.73 14.75
N SER A 78 11.73 12.75 14.08
CA SER A 78 12.54 13.80 14.69
C SER A 78 11.82 15.14 14.54
N LEU A 79 11.70 15.87 15.66
CA LEU A 79 11.04 17.17 15.72
C LEU A 79 11.84 18.14 16.59
N GLN A 80 11.98 19.38 16.13
CA GLN A 80 12.52 20.49 16.92
C GLN A 80 11.45 21.56 17.09
N LYS A 81 11.31 22.06 18.32
CA LYS A 81 10.38 23.13 18.67
C LYS A 81 11.04 24.49 18.47
N ALA A 82 10.27 25.42 17.91
CA ALA A 82 10.54 26.86 17.92
C ALA A 82 9.28 27.63 18.37
N GLU A 83 9.43 28.93 18.60
CA GLU A 83 8.41 29.81 19.15
C GLU A 83 8.37 31.12 18.35
N THR A 84 7.16 31.59 18.01
CA THR A 84 6.97 32.88 17.33
C THR A 84 7.02 34.03 18.33
N GLU A 85 7.12 35.27 17.83
CA GLU A 85 7.05 36.48 18.66
C GLU A 85 5.74 36.57 19.47
N ASP A 86 4.66 36.03 18.92
CA ASP A 86 3.34 35.94 19.58
C ASP A 86 3.24 34.82 20.63
N GLY A 87 4.32 34.07 20.87
CA GLY A 87 4.37 32.97 21.85
C GLY A 87 3.76 31.65 21.37
N ARG A 88 3.43 31.51 20.08
CA ARG A 88 2.91 30.26 19.51
C ARG A 88 4.05 29.30 19.21
N TRP A 89 3.91 28.04 19.61
CA TRP A 89 4.88 26.99 19.29
C TRP A 89 4.62 26.40 17.92
N TYR A 90 5.70 26.15 17.18
CA TYR A 90 5.68 25.52 15.87
C TYR A 90 6.87 24.57 15.69
N PRO A 91 6.80 23.59 14.78
CA PRO A 91 7.95 22.75 14.47
C PRO A 91 8.94 23.51 13.59
N ASP A 92 10.16 23.74 14.08
CA ASP A 92 11.28 24.23 13.25
C ASP A 92 11.64 23.20 12.17
N PHE A 93 11.62 21.92 12.56
CA PHE A 93 11.59 20.81 11.60
C PHE A 93 10.72 19.66 12.10
N PHE A 94 10.15 18.94 11.14
CA PHE A 94 9.53 17.63 11.32
C PHE A 94 10.04 16.70 10.22
N ARG A 95 10.81 15.67 10.60
CA ARG A 95 11.43 14.73 9.68
C ARG A 95 11.12 13.30 10.10
N ILE A 96 10.93 12.44 9.11
CA ILE A 96 10.73 11.00 9.29
C ILE A 96 11.89 10.32 8.58
N ASN A 97 12.76 9.67 9.34
CA ASN A 97 13.91 8.94 8.81
C ASN A 97 13.46 7.51 8.49
N PHE A 98 13.34 7.18 7.21
CA PHE A 98 13.01 5.82 6.78
C PHE A 98 14.26 4.95 6.72
#